data_AF-A0A355VWG8-F1
#
_entry.id   AF-A0A355VWG8-F1
#
_cell.length_a   1.000
_cell.length_b   1.000
_cell.length_c   1.000
_cell.angle_alpha   90.00
_cell.angle_beta   90.00
_cell.angle_gamma   90.00
#
_symmetry.space_group_name_H-M   'P 1'
#
loop_
_entity.id
_entity.type
_entity.pdbx_description
1 polymer ?
#
loop_
_entity_poly.entity_id
_entity_poly.type
_entity_poly.pdbx_seq_one_letter_code
_entity_poly.pdbx_strand_id
1 'polypeptide(L)'
;MIYISEESVATMRKLIKETFPDFKLSVTRVNQACVNVTLLEGPLDFGMTYCQINPYTYKKTWKDNGIALKMFNKIISIMNSVEEKVNVFLDSESGSVPSYFQHIDIGKYNSKYILNSDYY
;
A
#
# COMPACT_ATOMS: atom_id res chain seq x y z
N MET A 1 -12.67 -10.83 -15.09
CA MET A 1 -11.92 -11.53 -14.03
C MET A 1 -11.05 -10.49 -13.32
N ILE A 2 -10.94 -10.57 -11.98
CA ILE A 2 -10.11 -9.64 -11.20
C ILE A 2 -8.64 -9.93 -11.56
N TYR A 3 -7.96 -8.97 -12.18
CA TYR A 3 -6.61 -9.15 -12.69
C TYR A 3 -5.84 -7.83 -12.66
N ILE A 4 -4.59 -7.86 -12.20
CA ILE A 4 -3.64 -6.76 -12.32
C ILE A 4 -2.40 -7.19 -13.10
N SER A 5 -2.01 -6.35 -14.07
CA SER A 5 -0.86 -6.62 -14.94
C SER A 5 0.46 -6.49 -14.18
N GLU A 6 1.47 -7.28 -14.58
CA GLU A 6 2.81 -7.18 -13.98
C GLU A 6 3.50 -5.85 -14.32
N GLU A 7 3.23 -5.31 -15.49
CA GLU A 7 3.73 -4.00 -15.95
C GLU A 7 3.17 -2.86 -15.09
N SER A 8 1.88 -2.91 -14.75
CA SER A 8 1.26 -1.96 -13.82
C SER A 8 1.93 -2.03 -12.45
N VAL A 9 2.16 -3.22 -11.91
CA VAL A 9 2.82 -3.38 -10.60
C VAL A 9 4.26 -2.87 -10.63
N ALA A 10 5.00 -3.13 -11.71
CA ALA A 10 6.35 -2.60 -11.89
C ALA A 10 6.36 -1.07 -11.93
N THR A 11 5.39 -0.47 -12.62
CA THR A 11 5.20 0.98 -12.71
C THR A 11 4.84 1.59 -11.34
N MET A 12 3.89 0.99 -10.61
CA MET A 12 3.55 1.37 -9.24
C MET A 12 4.78 1.31 -8.32
N ARG A 13 5.55 0.22 -8.39
CA ARG A 13 6.77 0.04 -7.60
C ARG A 13 7.79 1.15 -7.86
N LYS A 14 7.99 1.53 -9.13
CA LYS A 14 8.91 2.59 -9.50
C LYS A 14 8.47 3.94 -8.94
N LEU A 15 7.22 4.34 -9.20
CA LEU A 15 6.68 5.62 -8.73
C LEU A 15 6.66 5.75 -7.20
N ILE A 16 6.29 4.67 -6.50
CA ILE A 16 6.26 4.64 -5.03
C ILE A 16 7.67 4.83 -4.46
N LYS A 17 8.67 4.14 -5.03
CA LYS A 17 10.07 4.27 -4.59
C LYS A 17 10.67 5.63 -4.92
N GLU A 18 10.33 6.22 -6.06
CA GLU A 18 10.76 7.57 -6.43
C GLU A 18 10.13 8.64 -5.54
N THR A 19 8.87 8.43 -5.11
CA THR A 19 8.18 9.38 -4.22
C THR A 19 8.70 9.31 -2.79
N PHE A 20 9.17 8.14 -2.34
CA PHE A 20 9.63 7.88 -0.98
C PHE A 20 11.03 7.24 -0.99
N PRO A 21 12.07 7.98 -1.43
CA PRO A 21 13.43 7.45 -1.54
C PRO A 21 14.04 7.07 -0.19
N ASP A 22 13.64 7.76 0.88
CA ASP A 22 14.14 7.52 2.24
C ASP A 22 13.53 6.28 2.90
N PHE A 23 12.56 5.63 2.24
CA PHE A 23 11.90 4.43 2.74
C PHE A 23 12.32 3.19 1.96
N LYS A 24 12.65 2.13 2.69
CA LYS A 24 12.82 0.80 2.11
C LYS A 24 11.45 0.15 1.94
N LEU A 25 10.99 0.10 0.69
CA LEU A 25 9.65 -0.39 0.34
C LEU A 25 9.71 -1.70 -0.45
N SER A 26 8.80 -2.62 -0.13
CA SER A 26 8.55 -3.85 -0.88
C SER A 26 7.15 -3.78 -1.50
N VAL A 27 7.09 -3.62 -2.82
CA VAL A 27 5.83 -3.72 -3.57
C VAL A 27 5.80 -5.09 -4.26
N THR A 28 4.75 -5.87 -4.02
CA THR A 28 4.64 -7.25 -4.51
C THR A 28 3.22 -7.54 -4.93
N ARG A 29 3.08 -8.21 -6.08
CA ARG A 29 1.79 -8.76 -6.51
C ARG A 29 1.52 -10.04 -5.71
N VAL A 30 0.40 -10.08 -4.99
CA VAL A 30 -0.08 -11.27 -4.29
C VAL A 30 -1.21 -11.86 -5.11
N ASN A 31 -1.01 -13.06 -5.63
CA ASN A 31 -1.90 -13.70 -6.61
C ASN A 31 -2.10 -12.83 -7.87
N GLN A 32 -3.18 -13.04 -8.62
CA GLN A 32 -3.46 -12.25 -9.83
C GLN A 32 -4.25 -10.97 -9.54
N ALA A 33 -4.71 -10.78 -8.30
CA ALA A 33 -5.76 -9.83 -7.95
C ALA A 33 -5.38 -8.84 -6.82
N CYS A 34 -4.22 -8.98 -6.19
CA CYS A 34 -3.84 -8.13 -5.06
C CYS A 34 -2.46 -7.53 -5.24
N VAL A 35 -2.29 -6.29 -4.79
CA VAL A 35 -0.99 -5.62 -4.69
C VAL A 35 -0.75 -5.27 -3.24
N ASN A 36 0.38 -5.73 -2.71
CA ASN A 36 0.81 -5.45 -1.36
C ASN A 36 2.00 -4.48 -1.36
N VAL A 37 1.91 -3.43 -0.55
CA VAL A 37 2.97 -2.44 -0.33
C VAL A 37 3.41 -2.54 1.12
N THR A 38 4.61 -3.06 1.36
CA THR A 38 5.17 -3.18 2.71
C THR A 38 6.27 -2.15 2.98
N LEU A 39 6.13 -1.41 4.06
CA LEU A 39 7.12 -0.51 4.65
C LEU A 39 8.07 -1.34 5.51
N LEU A 40 9.34 -1.44 5.12
CA LEU A 40 10.34 -2.23 5.85
C LEU A 40 11.24 -1.35 6.72
N GLU A 41 11.56 -0.15 6.25
CA GLU A 41 12.45 0.77 6.94
C GLU A 41 12.15 2.20 6.52
N GLY A 42 12.39 3.17 7.40
CA GLY A 42 12.39 4.58 7.07
C GLY A 42 12.45 5.49 8.30
N PRO A 43 12.34 6.80 8.11
CA PRO A 43 12.50 7.80 9.17
C PRO A 43 11.24 8.04 10.01
N LEU A 44 10.10 7.46 9.64
CA LEU A 44 8.81 7.77 10.27
C LEU A 44 8.48 6.78 11.38
N ASP A 45 8.27 7.29 12.59
CA ASP A 45 7.78 6.47 13.69
C ASP A 45 6.27 6.19 13.54
N PHE A 46 5.95 4.90 13.41
CA PHE A 46 4.60 4.39 13.34
C PHE A 46 4.06 3.93 14.70
N GLY A 47 4.88 3.92 15.76
CA GLY A 47 4.55 3.41 17.09
C GLY A 47 4.36 1.89 17.14
N MET A 48 4.60 1.19 16.03
CA MET A 48 4.44 -0.25 15.89
C MET A 48 5.43 -0.79 14.86
N THR A 49 5.87 -2.03 15.07
CA THR A 49 6.85 -2.69 14.20
C THR A 49 6.23 -3.65 13.19
N TYR A 50 4.96 -4.01 13.40
CA TYR A 50 4.18 -4.88 12.52
C TYR A 50 2.71 -4.51 12.57
N CYS A 51 2.11 -4.13 11.43
CA CYS A 51 0.68 -3.83 11.33
C CYS A 51 0.21 -3.81 9.88
N GLN A 52 -0.90 -4.47 9.58
CA GLN A 52 -1.60 -4.28 8.32
C GLN A 52 -2.56 -3.10 8.41
N ILE A 53 -2.47 -2.18 7.46
CA ILE A 53 -3.33 -1.00 7.41
C ILE A 53 -4.68 -1.38 6.81
N ASN A 54 -5.74 -1.18 7.59
CA ASN A 54 -7.10 -1.41 7.13
C ASN A 54 -7.56 -0.25 6.22
N PRO A 55 -7.91 -0.50 4.94
CA PRO A 55 -8.27 0.53 3.97
C PRO A 55 -9.53 1.32 4.33
N TYR A 56 -10.41 0.77 5.18
CA TYR A 56 -11.67 1.42 5.58
C TYR A 56 -11.52 2.30 6.83
N THR A 57 -10.54 2.02 7.70
CA THR A 57 -10.43 2.67 9.01
C THR A 57 -9.14 3.45 9.22
N TYR A 58 -8.14 3.32 8.33
CA TYR A 58 -6.83 3.94 8.52
C TYR A 58 -6.89 5.46 8.73
N LYS A 59 -7.82 6.17 8.07
CA LYS A 59 -7.99 7.62 8.28
C LYS A 59 -8.35 7.99 9.71
N LYS A 60 -9.15 7.14 10.38
CA LYS A 60 -9.53 7.32 11.77
C LYS A 60 -8.41 6.89 12.71
N THR A 61 -7.74 5.77 12.42
CA THR A 61 -6.66 5.21 13.25
C THR A 61 -5.42 6.11 13.26
N TRP A 62 -5.08 6.72 12.12
CA TRP A 62 -3.86 7.52 11.97
C TRP A 62 -4.11 9.04 11.98
N LYS A 63 -5.28 9.47 12.47
CA LYS A 63 -5.66 10.90 12.50
C LYS A 63 -4.64 11.77 13.25
N ASP A 64 -4.03 11.22 14.30
CA ASP A 64 -3.10 11.93 15.19
C ASP A 64 -1.66 11.92 14.62
N ASN A 65 -1.36 11.05 13.65
CA ASN A 65 -0.10 11.01 12.92
C ASN A 65 -0.32 11.47 11.46
N GLY A 66 -0.40 12.79 11.29
CA GLY A 66 -0.70 13.41 10.01
C GLY A 66 0.31 13.09 8.89
N ILE A 67 1.57 12.80 9.25
CA ILE A 67 2.62 12.44 8.29
C ILE A 67 2.37 11.03 7.73
N ALA A 68 2.13 10.05 8.62
CA ALA A 68 1.76 8.69 8.21
C ALA A 68 0.49 8.69 7.35
N LEU A 69 -0.52 9.46 7.76
CA LEU A 69 -1.77 9.57 7.01
C LEU A 69 -1.56 10.13 5.59
N LYS A 70 -0.74 11.18 5.44
CA LYS A 70 -0.36 11.73 4.12
C LYS A 70 0.37 10.70 3.27
N MET A 71 1.29 9.95 3.86
CA MET A 71 2.02 8.88 3.18
C MET A 71 1.06 7.81 2.65
N PHE A 72 0.16 7.27 3.48
CA PHE A 72 -0.79 6.25 3.06
C PHE A 72 -1.73 6.75 1.96
N ASN A 73 -2.25 7.98 2.08
CA ASN A 73 -3.08 8.59 1.04
C ASN A 73 -2.31 8.71 -0.29
N LYS A 74 -1.03 9.10 -0.24
CA LYS A 74 -0.20 9.23 -1.44
C LYS A 74 0.10 7.87 -2.08
N ILE A 75 0.40 6.83 -1.29
CA ILE A 75 0.57 5.46 -1.80
C ILE A 75 -0.70 5.00 -2.53
N ILE A 76 -1.87 5.12 -1.88
CA ILE A 76 -3.16 4.74 -2.47
C ILE A 76 -3.42 5.54 -3.76
N SER A 77 -3.14 6.85 -3.76
CA SER A 77 -3.29 7.71 -4.93
C SER A 77 -2.41 7.26 -6.10
N ILE A 78 -1.16 6.87 -5.84
CA ILE A 78 -0.25 6.36 -6.89
C ILE A 78 -0.76 5.04 -7.46
N MET A 79 -1.22 4.13 -6.60
CA MET A 79 -1.77 2.85 -7.05
C MET A 79 -2.99 3.07 -7.96
N ASN A 80 -3.92 3.95 -7.55
CA ASN A 80 -5.11 4.27 -8.35
C ASN A 80 -4.78 5.03 -9.65
N SER A 81 -3.67 5.76 -9.73
CA SER A 81 -3.30 6.51 -10.95
C SER A 81 -2.65 5.64 -12.03
N VAL A 82 -1.99 4.53 -11.65
CA VAL A 82 -1.36 3.63 -12.62
C VAL A 82 -2.41 2.73 -13.28
N GLU A 83 -3.33 2.21 -12.48
CA GLU A 83 -4.42 1.39 -12.98
C GLU A 83 -5.68 1.74 -12.21
N GLU A 84 -6.66 2.29 -12.94
CA GLU A 84 -7.93 2.70 -12.37
C GLU A 84 -8.64 1.49 -11.79
N LYS A 85 -9.12 1.64 -10.55
CA LYS A 85 -9.98 0.64 -9.93
C LYS A 85 -11.36 0.71 -10.58
N VAL A 86 -11.55 -0.12 -11.60
CA VAL A 86 -12.86 -0.32 -12.19
C VAL A 86 -13.59 -1.39 -11.39
N ASN A 87 -14.85 -1.10 -11.09
CA ASN A 87 -15.77 -2.06 -10.51
C ASN A 87 -16.20 -3.06 -11.58
N VAL A 88 -15.80 -4.32 -11.42
CA VAL A 88 -16.16 -5.41 -12.32
C VAL A 88 -17.41 -6.08 -11.77
N PHE A 89 -18.44 -6.16 -12.61
CA PHE A 89 -19.63 -6.97 -12.33
C PHE A 89 -19.30 -8.42 -12.68
N LEU A 90 -19.26 -9.30 -11.68
CA LEU A 90 -19.01 -10.73 -11.92
C LEU A 90 -20.28 -11.48 -12.33
N ASP A 91 -21.43 -11.13 -11.75
CA ASP A 91 -22.76 -11.58 -12.16
C ASP A 91 -23.85 -10.78 -11.42
N SER A 92 -25.13 -10.86 -11.84
CA SER A 92 -26.24 -10.09 -11.26
C SER A 92 -26.47 -10.31 -9.76
N GLU A 93 -25.96 -11.42 -9.21
CA GLU A 93 -26.09 -11.80 -7.79
C GLU A 93 -24.82 -11.50 -6.96
N SER A 94 -23.66 -11.30 -7.60
CA SER A 94 -22.36 -11.25 -6.91
C SER A 94 -21.91 -9.83 -6.53
N GLY A 95 -22.69 -8.81 -6.90
CA GLY A 95 -22.33 -7.42 -6.66
C GLY A 95 -21.12 -6.94 -7.46
N SER A 96 -20.67 -5.73 -7.15
CA SER A 96 -19.53 -5.07 -7.79
C SER A 96 -18.27 -5.29 -6.96
N VAL A 97 -17.22 -5.85 -7.56
CA VAL A 97 -15.91 -6.02 -6.92
C VAL A 97 -14.85 -5.18 -7.64
N PRO A 98 -13.83 -4.68 -6.93
CA PRO A 98 -12.75 -3.92 -7.57
C PRO A 98 -11.92 -4.80 -8.51
N SER A 99 -11.35 -4.18 -9.55
CA SER A 99 -10.44 -4.82 -10.51
C SER A 99 -9.20 -5.44 -9.86
N TYR A 100 -8.76 -4.91 -8.71
CA TYR A 100 -7.74 -5.49 -7.83
C TYR A 100 -7.83 -4.94 -6.40
N PHE A 101 -7.29 -5.68 -5.42
CA PHE A 101 -7.20 -5.28 -4.02
C PHE A 101 -5.84 -4.64 -3.71
N GLN A 102 -5.85 -3.67 -2.79
CA GLN A 102 -4.66 -2.94 -2.36
C GLN A 102 -4.46 -3.15 -0.87
N HIS A 103 -3.28 -3.63 -0.49
CA HIS A 103 -2.87 -3.80 0.91
C HIS A 103 -1.64 -2.96 1.19
N ILE A 104 -1.59 -2.37 2.39
CA ILE A 104 -0.44 -1.63 2.89
C ILE A 104 -0.08 -2.24 4.23
N ASP A 105 1.18 -2.62 4.40
CA ASP A 105 1.71 -3.22 5.62
C ASP A 105 2.86 -2.38 6.18
N ILE A 106 2.93 -2.27 7.50
CA ILE A 106 4.10 -1.83 8.26
C ILE A 106 4.81 -3.10 8.73
N GLY A 107 6.03 -3.31 8.27
CA GLY A 107 6.78 -4.55 8.52
C GLY A 107 6.13 -5.79 7.89
N LYS A 108 6.85 -6.91 7.98
CA LYS A 108 6.35 -8.26 7.68
C LYS A 108 6.46 -9.11 8.93
N TYR A 109 5.70 -10.21 8.99
CA TYR A 109 5.78 -11.18 10.08
C TYR A 109 7.22 -11.61 10.39
N ASN A 110 8.04 -11.82 9.36
CA ASN A 110 9.45 -12.21 9.49
C ASN A 110 10.45 -11.03 9.35
N SER A 111 9.98 -9.80 9.19
CA SER A 111 10.84 -8.62 8.99
C SER A 111 10.17 -7.38 9.56
N LYS A 112 10.37 -7.16 10.86
CA LYS A 112 9.84 -5.99 11.58
C LYS A 112 10.28 -4.69 10.91
N TYR A 113 9.42 -3.67 10.98
CA TYR A 113 9.76 -2.33 10.56
C TYR A 113 10.94 -1.78 11.39
N ILE A 114 11.92 -1.20 10.72
CA ILE A 114 13.09 -0.58 11.34
C ILE A 114 12.93 0.94 11.22
N LEU A 115 12.85 1.60 12.37
CA LEU A 115 12.92 3.06 12.44
C LEU A 115 14.38 3.47 12.24
N ASN A 116 14.67 4.14 11.13
CA ASN A 116 16.00 4.64 10.84
C ASN A 116 16.06 6.13 11.21
N SER A 117 16.48 6.38 12.45
CA SER A 117 16.50 7.69 13.10
C SER A 117 17.75 8.53 12.76
N ASP A 118 18.56 8.11 11.78
CA ASP A 118 19.82 8.78 11.42
C ASP A 118 19.64 10.18 10.80
N TYR A 119 18.41 10.71 10.76
CA TYR A 119 18.05 12.05 10.29
C TYR A 119 17.53 12.94 11.43
N TYR A 120 18.28 13.00 12.55
CA TYR A 120 18.17 14.05 13.56
C TYR A 120 19.50 14.77 13.74
#